data_AF-A0A314U762-F1
#
_entry.id   AF-A0A314U762-F1
#
_cell.length_a   1.000
_cell.length_b   1.000
_cell.length_c   1.000
_cell.angle_alpha   90.00
_cell.angle_beta   90.00
_cell.angle_gamma   90.00
#
_symmetry.space_group_name_H-M   'P 1'
#
loop_
_entity.id
_entity.type
_entity.pdbx_description
1 polymer ?
#
loop_
_entity_poly.entity_id
_entity_poly.type
_entity_poly.pdbx_seq_one_letter_code
_entity_poly.pdbx_strand_id
1 'polypeptide(L)'
;MAWMTTQKLAIRGKRRRIWGGAFLCWVFLMLVTPKISHSPKHHLYADMRNFLGVPNTLNVITNFPFLVVGVLGFVLCCQGGLFNISLPGEVWGWALFYAGIAGLAFGSAYYHLKPDDSRVTWDTLPLIPCIAIPGLCFVFPPKYTHSRYWLWAGGVYLLSKFEAVADMKIYHANHYIISGHSLEHLCLVMVPVLLSIMLMHRNMKCQRIGAIKECS
;
A
#
# COMPACT_ATOMS: atom_id res chain seq x y z
N MET A 1 -28.67 -28.57 -19.14
CA MET A 1 -27.35 -27.95 -18.83
C MET A 1 -27.17 -26.54 -19.43
N ALA A 2 -27.62 -26.26 -20.67
CA ALA A 2 -27.45 -24.94 -21.32
C ALA A 2 -28.17 -23.74 -20.64
N TRP A 3 -29.31 -23.97 -19.97
CA TRP A 3 -30.08 -22.92 -19.28
C TRP A 3 -29.38 -22.36 -18.02
N MET A 4 -28.65 -23.23 -17.30
CA MET A 4 -27.91 -22.82 -16.10
C MET A 4 -26.64 -22.02 -16.45
N THR A 5 -26.00 -22.29 -17.59
CA THR A 5 -24.84 -21.54 -18.06
C THR A 5 -25.21 -20.14 -18.55
N THR A 6 -26.34 -19.98 -19.26
CA THR A 6 -26.86 -18.66 -19.67
C THR A 6 -27.28 -17.80 -18.47
N GLN A 7 -27.94 -18.37 -17.45
CA GLN A 7 -28.23 -17.63 -16.22
C GLN A 7 -26.96 -17.19 -15.47
N LYS A 8 -25.96 -18.07 -15.34
CA LYS A 8 -24.68 -17.70 -14.73
C LYS A 8 -23.97 -16.59 -15.49
N LEU A 9 -23.97 -16.62 -16.83
CA LEU A 9 -23.40 -15.58 -17.68
C LEU A 9 -24.16 -14.25 -17.53
N ALA A 10 -25.50 -14.29 -17.50
CA ALA A 10 -26.33 -13.09 -17.30
C ALA A 10 -26.08 -12.43 -15.93
N ILE A 11 -26.00 -13.22 -14.86
CA ILE A 11 -25.67 -12.72 -13.51
C ILE A 11 -24.26 -12.14 -13.48
N ARG A 12 -23.28 -12.80 -14.11
CA ARG A 12 -21.88 -12.32 -14.18
C ARG A 12 -21.77 -11.01 -14.98
N GLY A 13 -22.54 -10.88 -16.07
CA GLY A 13 -22.66 -9.67 -16.88
C GLY A 13 -23.32 -8.51 -16.11
N LYS A 14 -24.43 -8.77 -15.42
CA LYS A 14 -25.10 -7.78 -14.56
C LYS A 14 -24.17 -7.29 -13.45
N ARG A 15 -23.47 -8.21 -12.77
CA ARG A 15 -22.48 -7.87 -11.73
C ARG A 15 -21.33 -7.03 -12.28
N ARG A 16 -20.76 -7.38 -13.43
CA ARG A 16 -19.71 -6.57 -14.11
C ARG A 16 -20.18 -5.15 -14.43
N ARG A 17 -21.41 -4.98 -14.95
CA ARG A 17 -21.98 -3.66 -15.24
C ARG A 17 -22.18 -2.82 -13.97
N ILE A 18 -22.65 -3.44 -12.88
CA ILE A 18 -22.82 -2.77 -11.58
C ILE A 18 -21.46 -2.29 -11.04
N TRP A 19 -20.44 -3.15 -11.02
CA TRP A 19 -19.10 -2.76 -10.57
C TRP A 19 -18.46 -1.70 -11.47
N GLY A 20 -18.63 -1.81 -12.79
CA GLY A 20 -18.17 -0.79 -13.74
C GLY A 20 -18.85 0.55 -13.51
N GLY A 21 -20.18 0.56 -13.32
CA GLY A 21 -20.94 1.76 -12.99
C GLY A 21 -20.54 2.38 -11.65
N ALA A 22 -20.33 1.55 -10.61
CA ALA A 22 -19.86 2.01 -9.31
C ALA A 22 -18.46 2.63 -9.37
N PHE A 23 -17.53 2.03 -10.12
CA PHE A 23 -16.19 2.58 -10.34
C PHE A 23 -16.25 3.91 -11.09
N LEU A 24 -17.02 4.00 -12.17
CA LEU A 24 -17.20 5.25 -12.93
C LEU A 24 -17.85 6.35 -12.07
N CYS A 25 -18.84 5.99 -11.25
CA CYS A 25 -19.47 6.91 -10.31
C CYS A 25 -18.45 7.41 -9.27
N TRP A 26 -17.62 6.52 -8.72
CA TRP A 26 -16.56 6.91 -7.79
C TRP A 26 -15.50 7.82 -8.43
N VAL A 27 -15.07 7.54 -9.66
CA VAL A 27 -14.15 8.42 -10.43
C VAL A 27 -14.80 9.78 -10.69
N PHE A 28 -16.07 9.79 -11.09
CA PHE A 28 -16.81 11.03 -11.29
C PHE A 28 -16.91 11.84 -10.00
N LEU A 29 -17.22 11.22 -8.87
CA LEU A 29 -17.23 11.87 -7.56
C LEU A 29 -15.86 12.46 -7.22
N MET A 30 -14.77 11.70 -7.40
CA MET A 30 -13.39 12.18 -7.21
C MET A 30 -13.06 13.42 -8.09
N LEU A 31 -13.58 13.48 -9.31
CA LEU A 31 -13.35 14.60 -10.23
C LEU A 31 -14.21 15.83 -9.90
N VAL A 32 -15.42 15.63 -9.39
CA VAL A 32 -16.41 16.69 -9.16
C VAL A 32 -16.36 17.24 -7.74
N THR A 33 -15.90 16.47 -6.75
CA THR A 33 -15.72 17.00 -5.40
C THR A 33 -14.63 18.07 -5.41
N PRO A 34 -14.92 19.30 -4.95
CA PRO A 34 -13.92 20.35 -4.87
C PRO A 34 -12.80 19.89 -3.93
N LYS A 35 -11.56 20.19 -4.34
CA LYS A 35 -10.39 19.87 -3.53
C LYS A 35 -10.52 20.59 -2.19
N ILE A 36 -10.38 19.84 -1.11
CA ILE A 36 -10.36 20.41 0.24
C ILE A 36 -9.12 21.31 0.27
N SER A 37 -9.34 22.61 0.49
CA SER A 37 -8.22 23.54 0.62
C SER A 37 -7.60 23.36 1.99
N HIS A 38 -6.32 23.00 2.03
CA HIS A 38 -5.58 22.89 3.27
C HIS A 38 -4.95 24.24 3.63
N SER A 39 -4.68 24.43 4.93
CA SER A 39 -3.91 25.60 5.36
C SER A 39 -2.52 25.54 4.70
N PRO A 40 -1.93 26.68 4.28
CA PRO A 40 -0.58 26.71 3.70
C PRO A 40 0.50 26.04 4.59
N LYS A 41 0.29 26.02 5.92
CA LYS A 41 1.18 25.35 6.88
C LYS A 41 1.23 23.83 6.70
N HIS A 42 0.20 23.24 6.11
CA HIS A 42 0.12 21.79 5.86
C HIS A 42 1.17 21.29 4.86
N HIS A 43 1.68 22.19 4.03
CA HIS A 43 2.66 21.89 2.98
C HIS A 43 4.10 22.21 3.38
N LEU A 44 4.32 22.69 4.62
CA LEU A 44 5.64 23.03 5.14
C LEU A 44 6.22 21.83 5.90
N TYR A 45 7.38 21.36 5.46
CA TYR A 45 8.15 20.31 6.14
C TYR A 45 9.23 20.91 7.03
N ALA A 46 9.68 20.16 8.03
CA ALA A 46 10.85 20.52 8.82
C ALA A 46 12.12 20.62 7.96
N ASP A 47 12.29 19.69 7.01
CA ASP A 47 13.37 19.72 6.03
C ASP A 47 12.86 20.11 4.64
N MET A 48 13.28 21.30 4.20
CA MET A 48 13.04 21.82 2.85
C MET A 48 14.33 22.08 2.08
N ARG A 49 15.44 21.43 2.48
CA ARG A 49 16.73 21.58 1.81
C ARG A 49 16.62 21.20 0.33
N ASN A 50 17.39 21.91 -0.47
CA ASN A 50 17.53 21.68 -1.89
C ASN A 50 18.97 21.27 -2.19
N PHE A 51 19.14 20.01 -2.58
CA PHE A 51 20.37 19.45 -3.10
C PHE A 51 20.23 19.28 -4.61
N LEU A 52 21.24 19.71 -5.36
CA LEU A 52 21.34 19.51 -6.82
C LEU A 52 20.14 20.05 -7.63
N GLY A 53 19.44 21.06 -7.12
CA GLY A 53 18.28 21.67 -7.78
C GLY A 53 16.94 20.99 -7.48
N VAL A 54 16.93 19.91 -6.69
CA VAL A 54 15.71 19.19 -6.30
C VAL A 54 15.16 19.76 -4.98
N PRO A 55 14.01 20.44 -4.95
CA PRO A 55 13.41 20.92 -3.70
C PRO A 55 12.98 19.76 -2.79
N ASN A 56 13.01 19.97 -1.47
CA ASN A 56 12.64 18.97 -0.45
C ASN A 56 13.34 17.62 -0.68
N THR A 57 14.65 17.66 -0.99
CA THR A 57 15.34 16.55 -1.65
C THR A 57 15.24 15.23 -0.88
N LEU A 58 15.39 15.25 0.45
CA LEU A 58 15.30 14.02 1.24
C LEU A 58 13.89 13.44 1.22
N ASN A 59 12.84 14.26 1.28
CA ASN A 59 11.46 13.79 1.17
C ASN A 59 11.19 13.17 -0.22
N VAL A 60 11.84 13.66 -1.27
CA VAL A 60 11.75 13.08 -2.63
C VAL A 60 12.54 11.78 -2.74
N ILE A 61 13.80 11.75 -2.29
CA ILE A 61 14.69 10.58 -2.47
C ILE A 61 14.24 9.40 -1.61
N THR A 62 13.74 9.65 -0.41
CA THR A 62 13.25 8.61 0.50
C THR A 62 12.01 7.86 -0.02
N ASN A 63 11.42 8.31 -1.14
CA ASN A 63 10.40 7.56 -1.87
C ASN A 63 10.95 6.44 -2.77
N PHE A 64 12.23 6.50 -3.15
CA PHE A 64 12.84 5.51 -4.05
C PHE A 64 12.74 4.05 -3.55
N PRO A 65 12.91 3.74 -2.26
CA PRO A 65 12.75 2.38 -1.77
C PRO A 65 11.33 1.82 -1.97
N PHE A 66 10.27 2.64 -1.98
CA PHE A 66 8.92 2.17 -2.35
C PHE A 66 8.89 1.69 -3.79
N LEU A 67 9.54 2.40 -4.72
CA LEU A 67 9.62 1.98 -6.12
C LEU A 67 10.29 0.61 -6.25
N VAL A 68 11.42 0.43 -5.55
CA VAL A 68 12.17 -0.83 -5.56
C VAL A 68 11.32 -1.99 -5.03
N VAL A 69 10.74 -1.84 -3.84
CA VAL A 69 9.92 -2.89 -3.20
C VAL A 69 8.65 -3.15 -4.02
N GLY A 70 8.02 -2.10 -4.55
CA GLY A 70 6.83 -2.19 -5.39
C GLY A 70 7.09 -2.96 -6.68
N VAL A 71 8.16 -2.63 -7.42
CA VAL A 71 8.49 -3.33 -8.67
C VAL A 71 8.88 -4.78 -8.39
N LEU A 72 9.74 -5.04 -7.41
CA LEU A 72 10.17 -6.40 -7.08
C LEU A 72 8.99 -7.27 -6.64
N GLY A 73 8.15 -6.77 -5.73
CA GLY A 73 6.98 -7.51 -5.27
C GLY A 73 5.96 -7.77 -6.37
N PHE A 74 5.76 -6.82 -7.30
CA PHE A 74 4.90 -7.00 -8.47
C PHE A 74 5.43 -8.14 -9.36
N VAL A 75 6.71 -8.10 -9.71
CA VAL A 75 7.36 -9.13 -10.54
C VAL A 75 7.26 -10.50 -9.89
N LEU A 76 7.54 -10.59 -8.58
CA LEU A 76 7.44 -11.84 -7.82
C LEU A 76 6.00 -12.39 -7.75
N CYS A 77 4.99 -11.52 -7.68
CA CYS A 77 3.59 -11.95 -7.75
C CYS A 77 3.25 -12.55 -9.11
N CYS A 78 3.72 -11.93 -10.21
CA CYS A 78 3.39 -12.35 -11.57
C CYS A 78 4.19 -13.59 -12.02
N GLN A 79 5.46 -13.71 -11.63
CA GLN A 79 6.32 -14.85 -11.99
C GLN A 79 6.00 -16.12 -11.19
N GLY A 80 5.52 -15.97 -9.95
CA GLY A 80 5.29 -17.09 -9.04
C GLY A 80 6.57 -17.71 -8.49
N GLY A 81 6.43 -18.72 -7.63
CA GLY A 81 7.54 -19.49 -7.07
C GLY A 81 8.02 -19.01 -5.70
N LEU A 82 8.34 -17.72 -5.53
CA LEU A 82 8.87 -17.22 -4.25
C LEU A 82 7.76 -16.88 -3.24
N PHE A 83 6.66 -16.29 -3.71
CA PHE A 83 5.50 -16.01 -2.87
C PHE A 83 4.55 -17.21 -2.86
N ASN A 84 4.25 -17.71 -1.66
CA ASN A 84 3.33 -18.82 -1.46
C ASN A 84 1.89 -18.31 -1.58
N ILE A 85 1.41 -18.17 -2.82
CA ILE A 85 0.08 -17.69 -3.17
C ILE A 85 -0.75 -18.87 -3.70
N SER A 86 -1.75 -19.29 -2.93
CA SER A 86 -2.50 -20.52 -3.25
C SER A 86 -3.69 -20.30 -4.18
N LEU A 87 -4.22 -19.07 -4.29
CA LEU A 87 -5.40 -18.76 -5.10
C LEU A 87 -5.05 -17.83 -6.27
N PRO A 88 -5.51 -18.12 -7.51
CA PRO A 88 -5.29 -17.23 -8.65
C PRO A 88 -5.82 -15.80 -8.44
N GLY A 89 -6.89 -15.64 -7.67
CA GLY A 89 -7.43 -14.31 -7.31
C GLY A 89 -6.55 -13.53 -6.33
N GLU A 90 -5.76 -14.21 -5.49
CA GLU A 90 -4.82 -13.55 -4.58
C GLU A 90 -3.65 -12.93 -5.34
N VAL A 91 -3.20 -13.54 -6.43
CA VAL A 91 -2.14 -12.99 -7.31
C VAL A 91 -2.50 -11.58 -7.75
N TRP A 92 -3.72 -11.38 -8.23
CA TRP A 92 -4.19 -10.06 -8.66
C TRP A 92 -4.28 -9.06 -7.51
N GLY A 93 -4.70 -9.49 -6.32
CA GLY A 93 -4.75 -8.63 -5.13
C GLY A 93 -3.37 -8.14 -4.73
N TRP A 94 -2.38 -9.03 -4.66
CA TRP A 94 -1.01 -8.69 -4.32
C TRP A 94 -0.29 -7.92 -5.43
N ALA A 95 -0.50 -8.27 -6.70
CA ALA A 95 0.03 -7.50 -7.82
C ALA A 95 -0.50 -6.06 -7.82
N LEU A 96 -1.80 -5.86 -7.59
CA LEU A 96 -2.37 -4.51 -7.45
C LEU A 96 -1.83 -3.76 -6.23
N PHE A 97 -1.60 -4.45 -5.10
CA PHE A 97 -0.96 -3.87 -3.93
C PHE A 97 0.44 -3.34 -4.26
N TYR A 98 1.31 -4.19 -4.84
CA TYR A 98 2.68 -3.79 -5.17
C TYR A 98 2.77 -2.77 -6.31
N ALA A 99 1.86 -2.82 -7.28
CA ALA A 99 1.71 -1.76 -8.28
C ALA A 99 1.28 -0.43 -7.64
N GLY A 100 0.41 -0.48 -6.63
CA GLY A 100 0.06 0.67 -5.80
C GLY A 100 1.26 1.24 -5.05
N ILE A 101 2.09 0.39 -4.43
CA ILE A 101 3.34 0.82 -3.76
C ILE A 101 4.32 1.47 -4.75
N ALA A 102 4.47 0.94 -5.97
CA ALA A 102 5.26 1.59 -7.00
C ALA A 102 4.67 2.95 -7.43
N GLY A 103 3.34 3.01 -7.57
CA GLY A 103 2.61 4.26 -7.83
C GLY A 103 2.75 5.31 -6.72
N LEU A 104 2.78 4.88 -5.46
CA LEU A 104 3.04 5.72 -4.29
C LEU A 104 4.36 6.46 -4.42
N ALA A 105 5.43 5.77 -4.83
CA ALA A 105 6.74 6.39 -5.00
C ALA A 105 6.70 7.59 -5.94
N PHE A 106 5.98 7.48 -7.07
CA PHE A 106 5.84 8.57 -8.05
C PHE A 106 4.89 9.66 -7.55
N GLY A 107 3.74 9.30 -7.00
CA GLY A 107 2.75 10.25 -6.51
C GLY A 107 3.27 11.10 -5.35
N SER A 108 3.96 10.45 -4.40
CA SER A 108 4.59 11.10 -3.25
C SER A 108 5.76 11.99 -3.68
N ALA A 109 6.65 11.51 -4.56
CA ALA A 109 7.72 12.34 -5.12
C ALA A 109 7.17 13.57 -5.86
N TYR A 110 6.11 13.41 -6.66
CA TYR A 110 5.47 14.50 -7.39
C TYR A 110 4.89 15.58 -6.47
N TYR A 111 4.31 15.18 -5.33
CA TYR A 111 3.85 16.07 -4.29
C TYR A 111 5.02 16.78 -3.58
N HIS A 112 6.04 16.04 -3.15
CA HIS A 112 7.18 16.62 -2.43
C HIS A 112 8.03 17.56 -3.28
N LEU A 113 8.10 17.37 -4.60
CA LEU A 113 8.76 18.31 -5.50
C LEU A 113 8.10 19.70 -5.49
N LYS A 114 6.78 19.76 -5.32
CA LYS A 114 6.06 21.04 -5.22
C LYS A 114 4.76 20.84 -4.41
N PRO A 115 4.84 20.95 -3.09
CA PRO A 115 3.70 20.70 -2.22
C PRO A 115 2.56 21.66 -2.51
N ASP A 116 1.40 21.12 -2.91
CA ASP A 116 0.18 21.87 -3.14
C ASP A 116 -1.07 20.96 -3.01
N ASP A 117 -2.23 21.58 -2.77
CA ASP A 117 -3.54 20.91 -2.63
C ASP A 117 -3.93 20.05 -3.85
N SER A 118 -3.41 20.38 -5.04
CA SER A 118 -3.69 19.62 -6.26
C SER A 118 -2.89 18.33 -6.33
N ARG A 119 -1.73 18.30 -5.67
CA ARG A 119 -0.78 17.20 -5.73
C ARG A 119 -0.86 16.24 -4.55
N VAL A 120 -1.32 16.70 -3.39
CA VAL A 120 -1.50 15.85 -2.19
C VAL A 120 -2.40 14.64 -2.44
N THR A 121 -3.31 14.73 -3.42
CA THR A 121 -4.13 13.60 -3.86
C THR A 121 -3.29 12.45 -4.41
N TRP A 122 -2.17 12.72 -5.09
CA TRP A 122 -1.31 11.69 -5.66
C TRP A 122 -0.47 10.97 -4.61
N ASP A 123 -0.16 11.65 -3.50
CA ASP A 123 0.50 11.06 -2.33
C ASP A 123 -0.46 10.15 -1.53
N THR A 124 -1.75 10.50 -1.48
CA THR A 124 -2.76 9.79 -0.67
C THR A 124 -3.52 8.69 -1.41
N LEU A 125 -3.73 8.82 -2.72
CA LEU A 125 -4.48 7.86 -3.54
C LEU A 125 -3.93 6.42 -3.44
N PRO A 126 -2.61 6.18 -3.49
CA PRO A 126 -2.06 4.83 -3.44
C PRO A 126 -2.14 4.15 -2.06
N LEU A 127 -2.48 4.89 -1.00
CA LEU A 127 -2.65 4.33 0.36
C LEU A 127 -3.99 3.61 0.57
N ILE A 128 -5.01 3.88 -0.26
CA ILE A 128 -6.36 3.30 -0.09
C ILE A 128 -6.38 1.76 -0.18
N PRO A 129 -5.75 1.11 -1.20
CA PRO A 129 -5.66 -0.35 -1.25
C PRO A 129 -4.84 -0.92 -0.07
N CYS A 130 -3.83 -0.18 0.38
CA CYS A 130 -2.92 -0.60 1.45
C CYS A 130 -3.60 -0.69 2.82
N ILE A 131 -4.70 0.03 3.04
CA ILE A 131 -5.51 -0.05 4.28
C ILE A 131 -6.65 -1.05 4.11
N ALA A 132 -7.33 -1.04 2.95
CA ALA A 132 -8.49 -1.88 2.70
C ALA A 132 -8.15 -3.39 2.74
N ILE A 133 -7.00 -3.79 2.18
CA ILE A 133 -6.57 -5.20 2.12
C ILE A 133 -6.29 -5.78 3.52
N PRO A 134 -5.45 -5.17 4.39
CA PRO A 134 -5.30 -5.59 5.79
C PRO A 134 -6.61 -5.56 6.56
N GLY A 135 -7.45 -4.54 6.36
CA GLY A 135 -8.74 -4.41 7.03
C GLY A 135 -9.67 -5.59 6.75
N LEU A 136 -9.72 -6.04 5.49
CA LEU A 136 -10.45 -7.26 5.10
C LEU A 136 -9.84 -8.51 5.78
N CYS A 137 -8.52 -8.61 5.87
CA CYS A 137 -7.86 -9.71 6.57
C CYS A 137 -8.07 -9.72 8.09
N PHE A 138 -8.47 -8.60 8.72
CA PHE A 138 -8.87 -8.56 10.12
C PHE A 138 -10.29 -9.11 10.33
N VAL A 139 -11.21 -8.78 9.42
CA VAL A 139 -12.61 -9.22 9.49
C VAL A 139 -12.76 -10.70 9.17
N PHE A 140 -11.91 -11.25 8.29
CA PHE A 140 -11.94 -12.67 7.92
C PHE A 140 -10.84 -13.46 8.65
N PRO A 141 -11.17 -14.60 9.30
CA PRO A 141 -10.18 -15.36 10.06
C PRO A 141 -8.99 -15.76 9.18
N PRO A 142 -7.73 -15.61 9.66
CA PRO A 142 -6.56 -15.81 8.83
C PRO A 142 -6.42 -17.28 8.43
N LYS A 143 -6.68 -17.54 7.13
CA LYS A 143 -6.51 -18.83 6.44
C LYS A 143 -5.05 -19.31 6.43
N TYR A 144 -4.12 -18.37 6.46
CA TYR A 144 -2.68 -18.60 6.37
C TYR A 144 -1.99 -18.52 7.74
N THR A 145 -0.83 -19.18 7.86
CA THR A 145 0.11 -18.97 8.98
C THR A 145 0.76 -17.60 8.89
N HIS A 146 1.53 -17.21 9.92
CA HIS A 146 2.28 -15.94 9.97
C HIS A 146 1.41 -14.68 9.92
N SER A 147 0.13 -14.75 10.30
CA SER A 147 -0.74 -13.57 10.42
C SER A 147 -0.23 -12.52 11.41
N ARG A 148 0.70 -12.88 12.32
CA ARG A 148 1.40 -11.93 13.20
C ARG A 148 2.16 -10.82 12.47
N TYR A 149 2.55 -11.01 11.21
CA TYR A 149 3.21 -9.98 10.41
C TYR A 149 2.29 -8.77 10.16
N TRP A 150 0.97 -8.95 10.17
CA TRP A 150 0.03 -7.83 10.10
C TRP A 150 0.09 -6.95 11.34
N LEU A 151 0.34 -7.51 12.53
CA LEU A 151 0.54 -6.73 13.76
C LEU A 151 1.83 -5.91 13.67
N TRP A 152 2.92 -6.52 13.19
CA TRP A 152 4.17 -5.81 12.96
C TRP A 152 4.03 -4.71 11.91
N ALA A 153 3.35 -4.98 10.79
CA ALA A 153 3.04 -3.99 9.76
C ALA A 153 2.22 -2.82 10.33
N GLY A 154 1.20 -3.10 11.16
CA GLY A 154 0.43 -2.08 11.85
C GLY A 154 1.29 -1.26 12.83
N GLY A 155 2.17 -1.90 13.59
CA GLY A 155 3.08 -1.22 14.52
C GLY A 155 4.07 -0.29 13.80
N VAL A 156 4.65 -0.74 12.69
CA VAL A 156 5.52 0.07 11.82
C VAL A 156 4.76 1.25 11.22
N TYR A 157 3.53 1.05 10.75
CA TYR A 157 2.69 2.15 10.25
C TYR A 157 2.37 3.17 11.35
N LEU A 158 2.08 2.73 12.57
CA LEU A 158 1.83 3.64 13.68
C LEU A 158 3.09 4.42 14.06
N LEU A 159 4.26 3.75 14.06
CA LEU A 159 5.54 4.38 14.29
C LEU A 159 5.82 5.46 13.23
N SER A 160 5.58 5.16 11.96
CA SER A 160 5.80 6.12 10.87
C SER A 160 4.90 7.35 11.01
N LYS A 161 3.64 7.19 11.46
CA LYS A 161 2.76 8.33 11.73
C LYS A 161 3.19 9.13 12.95
N PHE A 162 3.79 8.49 13.95
CA PHE A 162 4.42 9.22 15.04
C PHE A 162 5.60 10.06 14.55
N GLU A 163 6.46 9.52 13.68
CA GLU A 163 7.58 10.24 13.09
C GLU A 163 7.13 11.47 12.28
N ALA A 164 6.05 11.32 11.50
CA ALA A 164 5.40 12.41 10.79
C ALA A 164 4.93 13.54 11.70
N VAL A 165 4.28 13.20 12.83
CA VAL A 165 3.81 14.18 13.81
C VAL A 165 4.98 14.83 14.55
N ALA A 166 6.07 14.09 14.75
CA ALA A 166 7.27 14.55 15.41
C ALA A 166 8.31 15.17 14.45
N ASP A 167 7.92 15.53 13.22
CA ASP A 167 8.82 15.92 12.12
C ASP A 167 9.95 16.86 12.54
N MET A 168 9.57 18.03 13.07
CA MET A 168 10.51 19.04 13.52
C MET A 168 11.33 18.61 14.75
N LYS A 169 10.71 17.89 15.69
CA LYS A 169 11.39 17.43 16.92
C LYS A 169 12.48 16.42 16.59
N ILE A 170 12.21 15.48 15.69
CA ILE A 170 13.18 14.48 15.21
C ILE A 170 14.32 15.20 14.48
N TYR A 171 13.97 16.13 13.59
CA TYR A 171 14.96 16.89 12.83
C TYR A 171 15.93 17.67 13.73
N HIS A 172 15.43 18.33 14.78
CA HIS A 172 16.30 18.99 15.77
C HIS A 172 17.13 18.00 16.58
N ALA A 173 16.53 16.88 17.02
CA ALA A 173 17.19 15.90 17.88
C ALA A 173 18.39 15.20 17.21
N ASN A 174 18.38 15.08 15.88
CA ASN A 174 19.47 14.46 15.11
C ASN A 174 20.40 15.47 14.41
N HIS A 175 20.43 16.73 14.88
CA HIS A 175 21.27 17.79 14.33
C HIS A 175 20.98 18.12 12.85
N TYR A 176 19.70 18.13 12.47
CA TYR A 176 19.22 18.49 11.14
C TYR A 176 19.74 17.56 10.02
N ILE A 177 19.94 16.28 10.34
CA ILE A 177 20.38 15.29 9.37
C ILE A 177 19.19 14.75 8.57
N ILE A 178 18.15 14.28 9.25
CA ILE A 178 16.95 13.69 8.63
C ILE A 178 15.68 14.14 9.34
N SER A 179 14.67 14.56 8.58
CA SER A 179 13.38 14.97 9.14
C SER A 179 12.53 13.75 9.53
N GLY A 180 11.56 13.94 10.42
CA GLY A 180 10.62 12.86 10.74
C GLY A 180 9.75 12.47 9.54
N HIS A 181 9.48 13.39 8.61
CA HIS A 181 8.77 13.10 7.35
C HIS A 181 9.59 12.20 6.42
N SER A 182 10.90 12.47 6.28
CA SER A 182 11.81 11.57 5.54
C SER A 182 11.94 10.21 6.21
N LEU A 183 11.94 10.16 7.54
CA LEU A 183 11.99 8.92 8.31
C LEU A 183 10.69 8.11 8.18
N GLU A 184 9.53 8.79 8.15
CA GLU A 184 8.22 8.16 7.92
C GLU A 184 8.24 7.32 6.64
N HIS A 185 8.79 7.84 5.54
CA HIS A 185 8.88 7.09 4.28
C HIS A 185 9.70 5.80 4.45
N LEU A 186 10.88 5.90 5.08
CA LEU A 186 11.77 4.76 5.32
C LEU A 186 11.11 3.70 6.21
N CYS A 187 10.37 4.15 7.23
CA CYS A 187 9.62 3.27 8.13
C CYS A 187 8.44 2.61 7.39
N LEU A 188 7.66 3.37 6.61
CA LEU A 188 6.53 2.86 5.83
C LEU A 188 6.94 1.81 4.79
N VAL A 189 8.13 1.93 4.18
CA VAL A 189 8.65 0.91 3.24
C VAL A 189 8.78 -0.47 3.89
N MET A 190 8.98 -0.53 5.22
CA MET A 190 9.08 -1.80 5.92
C MET A 190 7.75 -2.57 5.94
N VAL A 191 6.61 -1.90 5.75
CA VAL A 191 5.29 -2.55 5.67
C VAL A 191 5.23 -3.54 4.49
N PRO A 192 5.40 -3.14 3.21
CA PRO A 192 5.41 -4.09 2.11
C PRO A 192 6.57 -5.09 2.20
N VAL A 193 7.70 -4.76 2.83
CA VAL A 193 8.78 -5.74 3.07
C VAL A 193 8.34 -6.85 4.03
N LEU A 194 7.75 -6.50 5.17
CA LEU A 194 7.21 -7.47 6.13
C LEU A 194 6.13 -8.34 5.50
N LEU A 195 5.25 -7.75 4.69
CA LEU A 195 4.23 -8.52 3.96
C LEU A 195 4.87 -9.43 2.90
N SER A 196 5.93 -9.00 2.22
CA SER A 196 6.70 -9.87 1.29
C SER A 196 7.28 -11.08 2.02
N ILE A 197 7.90 -10.87 3.19
CA ILE A 197 8.45 -11.96 4.01
C ILE A 197 7.33 -12.90 4.47
N MET A 198 6.18 -12.36 4.87
CA MET A 198 4.99 -13.15 5.20
C MET A 198 4.55 -13.99 4.00
N LEU A 199 4.49 -13.42 2.79
CA LEU A 199 4.12 -14.15 1.57
C LEU A 199 5.08 -15.28 1.24
N MET A 200 6.38 -15.10 1.50
CA MET A 200 7.39 -16.14 1.28
C MET A 200 7.27 -17.33 2.25
N HIS A 201 6.91 -17.07 3.51
CA HIS A 201 6.94 -18.09 4.58
C HIS A 201 5.56 -18.62 5.00
N ARG A 202 4.46 -18.01 4.53
CA ARG A 202 3.11 -18.44 4.89
C ARG A 202 2.78 -19.80 4.27
N ASN A 203 1.96 -20.56 4.98
CA ASN A 203 1.38 -21.83 4.55
C ASN A 203 -0.10 -21.87 4.91
N MET A 204 -0.89 -22.72 4.26
CA MET A 204 -2.31 -22.89 4.61
C MET A 204 -2.45 -23.66 5.93
N LYS A 205 -3.23 -23.13 6.89
CA LYS A 205 -3.43 -23.80 8.20
C LYS A 205 -4.04 -25.20 8.08
N CYS A 206 -4.94 -25.42 7.12
CA CYS A 206 -5.62 -26.71 6.92
C CYS A 206 -4.65 -27.84 6.50
N GLN A 207 -3.64 -27.50 5.67
CA GLN A 207 -2.62 -28.44 5.20
C GLN A 207 -1.74 -28.96 6.35
N ARG A 208 -1.50 -28.14 7.38
CA ARG A 208 -0.77 -28.55 8.59
C ARG A 208 -1.56 -29.52 9.47
N ILE A 209 -2.88 -29.33 9.60
CA ILE A 209 -3.74 -30.19 10.43
C ILE A 209 -3.94 -31.55 9.75
N GLY A 210 -4.09 -31.58 8.42
CA GLY A 210 -4.14 -32.83 7.66
C GLY A 210 -2.88 -33.66 7.80
N ALA A 211 -1.70 -33.04 7.65
CA ALA A 211 -0.41 -33.72 7.83
C ALA A 211 -0.19 -34.25 9.26
N ILE A 212 -0.65 -33.53 10.28
CA ILE A 212 -0.57 -34.01 11.68
C ILE A 212 -1.49 -35.21 11.91
N LYS A 213 -2.68 -35.22 11.31
CA LYS A 213 -3.63 -36.34 11.40
C LYS A 213 -3.18 -37.59 10.65
N GLU A 214 -2.37 -37.45 9.60
CA GLU A 214 -1.77 -38.59 8.90
C GLU A 214 -0.55 -39.17 9.63
N CYS A 215 0.05 -38.43 10.57
CA CYS A 215 1.19 -38.86 11.39
C CYS A 215 0.82 -39.32 12.81
N SER A 216 -0.46 -39.38 13.17
CA SER A 216 -0.97 -39.83 14.48
C SER A 216 -1.79 -41.10 14.34
#